data_AF-A0A495DMK6-F1
#
_entry.id   AF-A0A495DMK6-F1
#
_cell.length_a   1.000
_cell.length_b   1.000
_cell.length_c   1.000
_cell.angle_alpha   90.00
_cell.angle_beta   90.00
_cell.angle_gamma   90.00
#
_symmetry.space_group_name_H-M   'P 1'
#
loop_
_entity.id
_entity.type
_entity.pdbx_description
1 polymer ?
#
loop_
_entity_poly.entity_id
_entity_poly.type
_entity_poly.pdbx_seq_one_letter_code
_entity_poly.pdbx_strand_id
1 'polypeptide(L)'
;MSSPNQVRVTEARLAARSEAAAMGITAELISDLVETFYGHIRSDEMLGPVFAGAIPGEWGPHLATMKSFWSAIMFHDGGYAGRPMPAHVKLKAQISPDHFDRWLSLFGQALDEIGATPAAKAAFQERANRIAASFQAHLFYDPYENS
;
A
#
# COMPACT_ATOMS: atom_id res chain seq x y z
N MET A 1 -24.32 23.23 14.42
CA MET A 1 -24.48 21.97 15.18
C MET A 1 -24.07 20.84 14.24
N SER A 2 -23.01 20.09 14.55
CA SER A 2 -22.50 19.01 13.69
C SER A 2 -23.43 17.79 13.75
N SER A 3 -23.56 17.06 12.63
CA SER A 3 -24.39 15.85 12.55
C SER A 3 -23.79 14.69 13.38
N PRO A 4 -24.61 13.82 14.03
CA PRO A 4 -24.12 12.67 14.80
C PRO A 4 -23.19 11.74 14.01
N ASN A 5 -23.38 11.66 12.69
CA ASN A 5 -22.52 10.87 11.81
C ASN A 5 -21.12 11.51 11.66
N GLN A 6 -21.06 12.84 11.59
CA GLN A 6 -19.81 13.59 11.45
C GLN A 6 -18.96 13.53 12.73
N VAL A 7 -19.61 13.50 13.91
CA VAL A 7 -18.94 13.35 15.21
C VAL A 7 -18.27 11.97 15.30
N ARG A 8 -19.01 10.89 15.01
CA ARG A 8 -18.49 9.51 15.04
C ARG A 8 -17.31 9.30 14.10
N VAL A 9 -17.38 9.85 12.89
CA VAL A 9 -16.27 9.78 11.92
C VAL A 9 -15.03 10.54 12.43
N THR A 10 -15.21 11.64 13.14
CA THR A 10 -14.10 12.44 13.69
C THR A 10 -13.42 11.73 14.86
N GLU A 11 -14.19 11.13 15.76
CA GLU A 11 -13.67 10.34 16.89
C GLU A 11 -12.87 9.12 16.40
N ALA A 12 -13.39 8.40 15.41
CA ALA A 12 -12.69 7.25 14.82
C ALA A 12 -11.34 7.65 14.21
N ARG A 13 -11.26 8.81 13.53
CA ARG A 13 -10.00 9.34 12.96
C ARG A 13 -9.00 9.75 14.02
N LEU A 14 -9.47 10.36 15.10
CA LEU A 14 -8.60 10.74 16.22
C LEU A 14 -8.04 9.51 16.93
N ALA A 15 -8.88 8.49 17.15
CA ALA A 15 -8.45 7.21 17.71
C ALA A 15 -7.40 6.53 16.81
N ALA A 16 -7.67 6.42 15.51
CA ALA A 16 -6.74 5.86 14.54
C ALA A 16 -5.39 6.59 14.50
N ARG A 17 -5.40 7.93 14.51
CA ARG A 17 -4.16 8.71 14.58
C ARG A 17 -3.41 8.51 15.89
N SER A 18 -4.12 8.42 17.01
CA SER A 18 -3.50 8.17 18.32
C SER A 18 -2.86 6.78 18.39
N GLU A 19 -3.52 5.76 17.84
CA GLU A 19 -3.00 4.40 17.75
C GLU A 19 -1.78 4.34 16.82
N ALA A 20 -1.88 4.95 15.63
CA ALA A 20 -0.76 5.05 14.70
C ALA A 20 0.44 5.75 15.34
N ALA A 21 0.22 6.87 16.05
CA ALA A 21 1.27 7.58 16.78
C ALA A 21 1.89 6.71 17.90
N ALA A 22 1.10 5.93 18.63
CA ALA A 22 1.60 5.01 19.65
C ALA A 22 2.50 3.91 19.07
N MET A 23 2.28 3.53 17.81
CA MET A 23 3.15 2.61 17.05
C MET A 23 4.36 3.31 16.41
N GLY A 24 4.47 4.63 16.51
CA GLY A 24 5.52 5.41 15.84
C GLY A 24 5.26 5.66 14.35
N ILE A 25 4.03 5.52 13.88
CA ILE A 25 3.64 5.77 12.50
C ILE A 25 3.34 7.25 12.33
N THR A 26 4.16 7.93 11.53
CA THR A 26 4.00 9.36 11.19
C THR A 26 3.86 9.57 9.68
N ALA A 27 3.50 10.78 9.27
CA ALA A 27 3.44 11.14 7.85
C ALA A 27 4.83 11.09 7.20
N GLU A 28 5.87 11.44 7.96
CA GLU A 28 7.28 11.36 7.57
C GLU A 28 7.68 9.90 7.34
N LEU A 29 7.36 9.00 8.28
CA LEU A 29 7.62 7.56 8.10
C LEU A 29 6.94 6.99 6.86
N ILE A 30 5.69 7.41 6.57
CA ILE A 30 4.98 7.00 5.35
C ILE A 30 5.67 7.54 4.11
N SER A 31 6.12 8.79 4.13
CA SER A 31 6.86 9.38 3.01
C SER A 31 8.15 8.60 2.75
N ASP A 32 8.94 8.35 3.78
CA ASP A 32 10.22 7.63 3.68
C ASP A 32 10.01 6.18 3.22
N LEU A 33 8.98 5.51 3.75
CA LEU A 33 8.59 4.17 3.29
C LEU A 33 8.29 4.16 1.80
N VAL A 34 7.48 5.10 1.30
CA VAL A 34 7.10 5.15 -0.11
C VAL A 34 8.32 5.45 -0.99
N GLU A 35 9.16 6.40 -0.61
CA GLU A 35 10.36 6.73 -1.40
C GLU A 35 11.33 5.54 -1.46
N THR A 36 11.67 4.95 -0.32
CA THR A 36 12.58 3.80 -0.24
C THR A 36 12.03 2.60 -0.99
N PHE A 37 10.76 2.26 -0.76
CA PHE A 37 10.11 1.12 -1.39
C PHE A 37 10.09 1.25 -2.91
N TYR A 38 9.70 2.41 -3.45
CA TYR A 38 9.68 2.59 -4.90
C TYR A 38 11.08 2.76 -5.50
N GLY A 39 12.07 3.18 -4.72
CA GLY A 39 13.47 3.04 -5.07
C GLY A 39 13.84 1.58 -5.35
N HIS A 40 13.49 0.66 -4.45
CA HIS A 40 13.71 -0.77 -4.64
C HIS A 40 12.96 -1.32 -5.84
N ILE A 41 11.68 -0.98 -6.00
CA ILE A 41 10.87 -1.43 -7.15
C ILE A 41 11.53 -1.05 -8.48
N ARG A 42 12.07 0.17 -8.59
CA ARG A 42 12.70 0.65 -9.83
C ARG A 42 13.98 -0.10 -10.19
N SER A 43 14.71 -0.58 -9.18
CA SER A 43 15.95 -1.33 -9.36
C SER A 43 15.76 -2.85 -9.42
N ASP A 44 14.56 -3.34 -9.12
CA ASP A 44 14.27 -4.76 -9.09
C ASP A 44 14.08 -5.34 -10.49
N GLU A 45 14.71 -6.48 -10.77
CA GLU A 45 14.70 -7.10 -12.11
C GLU A 45 13.33 -7.66 -12.51
N MET A 46 12.51 -8.08 -11.53
CA MET A 46 11.18 -8.64 -11.78
C MET A 46 10.10 -7.54 -11.83
N LEU A 47 10.13 -6.62 -10.86
CA LEU A 47 9.10 -5.59 -10.72
C LEU A 47 9.40 -4.33 -11.54
N GLY A 48 10.67 -3.97 -11.70
CA GLY A 48 11.10 -2.78 -12.43
C GLY A 48 10.48 -2.69 -13.83
N PRO A 49 10.57 -3.73 -14.68
CA PRO A 49 9.97 -3.70 -16.02
C PRO A 49 8.44 -3.53 -16.01
N VAL A 50 7.74 -4.18 -15.08
CA VAL A 50 6.27 -4.07 -14.94
C VAL A 50 5.87 -2.64 -14.61
N PHE A 51 6.52 -2.04 -13.61
CA PHE A 51 6.20 -0.67 -13.21
C PHE A 51 6.66 0.36 -14.23
N ALA A 52 7.79 0.17 -14.90
CA ALA A 52 8.26 1.06 -15.97
C ALA A 52 7.29 1.08 -17.17
N GLY A 53 6.68 -0.07 -17.50
CA GLY A 53 5.62 -0.14 -18.52
C GLY A 53 4.31 0.51 -18.08
N ALA A 54 3.96 0.41 -16.79
CA ALA A 54 2.72 0.97 -16.25
C ALA A 54 2.79 2.47 -15.92
N ILE A 55 3.97 2.98 -15.60
CA ILE A 55 4.24 4.36 -15.17
C ILE A 55 5.34 4.95 -16.06
N PRO A 56 5.05 5.24 -17.34
CA PRO A 56 6.03 5.86 -18.22
C PRO A 56 6.28 7.31 -17.80
N GLY A 57 7.55 7.68 -17.64
CA GLY A 57 7.95 9.07 -17.40
C GLY A 57 8.05 9.45 -15.92
N GLU A 58 7.29 10.47 -15.50
CA GLU A 58 7.46 11.09 -14.18
C GLU A 58 6.83 10.28 -13.05
N TRP A 59 7.67 9.91 -12.07
CA TRP A 59 7.25 9.10 -10.92
C TRP A 59 6.62 9.94 -9.79
N GLY A 60 6.90 11.24 -9.72
CA GLY A 60 6.42 12.13 -8.65
C GLY A 60 4.90 12.03 -8.38
N PRO A 61 4.03 12.13 -9.40
CA PRO A 61 2.59 11.98 -9.22
C PRO A 61 2.17 10.61 -8.68
N HIS A 62 2.87 9.55 -9.08
CA HIS A 62 2.61 8.20 -8.56
C HIS A 62 3.00 8.10 -7.08
N LEU A 63 4.19 8.57 -6.72
CA LEU A 63 4.67 8.56 -5.34
C LEU A 63 3.76 9.38 -4.42
N ALA A 64 3.31 10.56 -4.86
CA ALA A 64 2.33 11.35 -4.14
C ALA A 64 1.01 10.58 -3.90
N THR A 65 0.51 9.88 -4.92
CA THR A 65 -0.70 9.04 -4.80
C THR A 65 -0.49 7.91 -3.78
N MET A 66 0.68 7.29 -3.76
CA MET A 66 1.00 6.20 -2.83
C MET A 66 1.19 6.68 -1.40
N LYS A 67 1.75 7.88 -1.19
CA LYS A 67 1.77 8.52 0.14
C LYS A 67 0.36 8.78 0.66
N SER A 68 -0.54 9.29 -0.19
CA SER A 68 -1.95 9.48 0.17
C SER A 68 -2.66 8.15 0.44
N PHE A 69 -2.40 7.11 -0.35
CA PHE A 69 -2.97 5.78 -0.16
C PHE A 69 -2.59 5.17 1.20
N TRP A 70 -1.30 5.14 1.54
CA TRP A 70 -0.85 4.59 2.82
C TRP A 70 -1.27 5.45 4.00
N SER A 71 -1.29 6.78 3.86
CA SER A 71 -1.85 7.68 4.89
C SER A 71 -3.33 7.39 5.14
N ALA A 72 -4.13 7.21 4.09
CA ALA A 72 -5.54 6.88 4.24
C ALA A 72 -5.77 5.52 4.92
N ILE A 73 -4.89 4.54 4.65
CA ILE A 73 -4.95 3.22 5.30
C ILE A 73 -4.57 3.29 6.78
N MET A 74 -3.50 4.01 7.13
CA MET A 74 -2.98 4.00 8.49
C MET A 74 -3.68 5.02 9.41
N PHE A 75 -4.11 6.16 8.87
CA PHE A 75 -4.75 7.23 9.65
C PHE A 75 -6.27 7.28 9.49
N HIS A 76 -6.85 6.47 8.61
CA HIS A 76 -8.28 6.46 8.32
C HIS A 76 -8.84 7.84 7.92
N ASP A 77 -7.99 8.70 7.36
CA ASP A 77 -8.32 10.11 7.08
C ASP A 77 -9.14 10.30 5.80
N GLY A 78 -9.21 9.29 4.93
CA GLY A 78 -9.95 9.34 3.68
C GLY A 78 -9.26 10.17 2.60
N GLY A 79 -7.96 10.46 2.73
CA GLY A 79 -7.19 11.25 1.76
C GLY A 79 -6.96 10.56 0.41
N TYR A 80 -7.38 9.29 0.27
CA TYR A 80 -7.29 8.53 -0.98
C TYR A 80 -8.69 8.11 -1.46
N ALA A 81 -9.07 8.59 -2.64
CA ALA A 81 -10.34 8.26 -3.30
C ALA A 81 -10.19 7.32 -4.51
N GLY A 82 -8.97 6.82 -4.76
CA GLY A 82 -8.68 5.98 -5.91
C GLY A 82 -9.20 4.54 -5.77
N ARG A 83 -9.24 3.83 -6.89
CA ARG A 83 -9.61 2.41 -6.93
C ARG A 83 -8.40 1.64 -7.47
N PRO A 84 -7.63 0.92 -6.63
CA PRO A 84 -6.38 0.30 -7.05
C PRO A 84 -6.61 -0.94 -7.93
N MET A 85 -7.68 -1.71 -7.72
CA MET A 85 -7.92 -2.97 -8.44
C MET A 85 -7.96 -2.84 -9.98
N PRO A 86 -8.68 -1.86 -10.58
CA PRO A 86 -8.68 -1.70 -12.04
C PRO A 86 -7.30 -1.56 -12.68
N ALA A 87 -6.32 -0.95 -11.98
CA ALA A 87 -4.96 -0.86 -12.49
C ALA A 87 -4.28 -2.24 -12.55
N HIS A 88 -4.49 -3.08 -11.53
CA HIS A 88 -3.91 -4.41 -11.46
C HIS A 88 -4.57 -5.38 -12.45
N VAL A 89 -5.88 -5.25 -12.69
CA VAL A 89 -6.60 -6.03 -13.72
C VAL A 89 -6.02 -5.78 -15.11
N LYS A 90 -5.70 -4.52 -15.45
CA LYS A 90 -5.05 -4.18 -16.73
C LYS A 90 -3.67 -4.85 -16.90
N LEU A 91 -3.01 -5.14 -15.78
CA LEU A 91 -1.69 -5.77 -15.74
C LEU A 91 -1.77 -7.30 -15.61
N LYS A 92 -2.96 -7.92 -15.52
CA LYS A 92 -3.13 -9.35 -15.23
C LYS A 92 -2.28 -10.27 -16.11
N ALA A 93 -2.07 -9.94 -17.38
CA ALA A 93 -1.25 -10.75 -18.30
C ALA A 93 0.28 -10.61 -18.09
N GLN A 94 0.71 -9.64 -17.28
CA GLN A 94 2.12 -9.30 -17.03
C GLN A 94 2.55 -9.59 -15.59
N ILE A 95 1.62 -9.95 -14.70
CA ILE A 95 1.87 -10.19 -13.29
C ILE A 95 1.40 -11.58 -12.88
N SER A 96 2.08 -12.16 -11.91
CA SER A 96 1.82 -13.49 -11.33
C SER A 96 1.88 -13.40 -9.79
N PRO A 97 1.48 -14.46 -9.05
CA PRO A 97 1.67 -14.53 -7.61
C PRO A 97 3.10 -14.18 -7.14
N ASP A 98 4.13 -14.65 -7.85
CA ASP A 98 5.54 -14.36 -7.52
C ASP A 98 5.87 -12.86 -7.49
N HIS A 99 5.20 -12.06 -8.33
CA HIS A 99 5.37 -10.61 -8.33
C HIS A 99 4.81 -9.99 -7.04
N PHE A 100 3.71 -10.52 -6.50
CA PHE A 100 3.17 -10.07 -5.21
C PHE A 100 4.08 -10.46 -4.05
N ASP A 101 4.63 -11.67 -4.06
CA ASP A 101 5.58 -12.11 -3.04
C ASP A 101 6.85 -11.25 -3.06
N ARG A 102 7.37 -10.95 -4.25
CA ARG A 102 8.52 -10.05 -4.40
C ARG A 102 8.19 -8.64 -3.93
N TRP A 103 7.02 -8.11 -4.25
CA TRP A 103 6.56 -6.80 -3.82
C TRP A 103 6.48 -6.73 -2.29
N LEU A 104 5.91 -7.74 -1.64
CA LEU A 104 5.79 -7.82 -0.17
C LEU A 104 7.16 -7.94 0.52
N SER A 105 8.08 -8.70 -0.09
CA SER A 105 9.46 -8.82 0.38
C SER A 105 10.17 -7.46 0.37
N LEU A 106 10.15 -6.73 -0.76
CA LEU A 106 10.76 -5.41 -0.88
C LEU A 106 10.09 -4.36 0.03
N PHE A 107 8.78 -4.48 0.25
CA PHE A 107 8.04 -3.60 1.16
C PHE A 107 8.46 -3.82 2.62
N GLY A 108 8.63 -5.09 3.02
CA GLY A 108 9.18 -5.45 4.33
C GLY A 108 10.61 -4.96 4.51
N GLN A 109 11.46 -5.09 3.48
CA GLN A 109 12.82 -4.59 3.48
C GLN A 109 12.87 -3.06 3.65
N ALA A 110 12.03 -2.32 2.92
CA ALA A 110 11.97 -0.86 3.05
C ALA A 110 11.58 -0.41 4.47
N LEU A 111 10.66 -1.12 5.13
CA LEU A 111 10.30 -0.86 6.53
C LEU A 111 11.48 -1.07 7.50
N ASP A 112 12.31 -2.10 7.26
CA ASP A 112 13.50 -2.34 8.06
C ASP A 112 14.56 -1.24 7.88
N GLU A 113 14.79 -0.83 6.63
CA GLU A 113 15.81 0.16 6.29
C GLU A 113 15.51 1.56 6.84
N ILE A 114 14.24 1.98 6.84
CA ILE A 114 13.84 3.26 7.42
C ILE A 114 13.76 3.21 8.96
N GLY A 115 14.05 2.06 9.58
CA GLY A 115 14.03 1.89 11.03
C GLY A 115 12.63 1.96 11.62
N ALA A 116 11.62 1.44 10.92
CA ALA A 116 10.26 1.37 11.45
C ALA A 116 10.25 0.55 12.76
N THR A 117 9.47 0.99 13.75
CA THR A 117 9.31 0.21 14.98
C THR A 117 8.73 -1.17 14.67
N PRO A 118 8.96 -2.20 15.50
CA PRO A 118 8.36 -3.52 15.29
C PRO A 118 6.83 -3.47 15.17
N ALA A 119 6.18 -2.59 15.94
CA ALA A 119 4.73 -2.40 15.89
C ALA A 119 4.28 -1.75 14.57
N ALA A 120 4.99 -0.70 14.11
CA ALA A 120 4.71 -0.06 12.83
C ALA A 120 4.89 -1.06 11.67
N LYS A 121 6.02 -1.78 11.65
CA LYS A 121 6.31 -2.79 10.63
C LYS A 121 5.21 -3.86 10.58
N ALA A 122 4.83 -4.41 11.72
CA ALA A 122 3.77 -5.42 11.80
C ALA A 122 2.44 -4.89 11.25
N ALA A 123 2.03 -3.68 11.63
CA ALA A 123 0.80 -3.06 11.16
C ALA A 123 0.79 -2.84 9.63
N PHE A 124 1.89 -2.33 9.08
CA PHE A 124 2.04 -2.14 7.63
C PHE A 124 2.03 -3.48 6.87
N GLN A 125 2.81 -4.47 7.34
CA GLN A 125 2.86 -5.78 6.70
C GLN A 125 1.51 -6.49 6.73
N GLU A 126 0.78 -6.44 7.85
CA GLU A 126 -0.55 -7.03 7.96
C GLU A 126 -1.54 -6.40 6.96
N ARG A 127 -1.53 -5.05 6.82
CA ARG A 127 -2.35 -4.34 5.82
C ARG A 127 -1.93 -4.69 4.39
N ALA A 128 -0.64 -4.68 4.08
CA ALA A 128 -0.11 -5.02 2.77
C ALA A 128 -0.48 -6.45 2.34
N ASN A 129 -0.31 -7.43 3.23
CA ASN A 129 -0.66 -8.83 2.98
C ASN A 129 -2.15 -9.00 2.68
N ARG A 130 -3.04 -8.35 3.43
CA ARG A 130 -4.49 -8.40 3.16
C ARG A 130 -4.85 -7.81 1.80
N ILE A 131 -4.24 -6.70 1.42
CA ILE A 131 -4.48 -6.05 0.13
C ILE A 131 -3.97 -6.96 -1.00
N ALA A 132 -2.75 -7.49 -0.88
CA ALA A 132 -2.17 -8.42 -1.84
C ALA A 132 -3.05 -9.68 -1.99
N ALA A 133 -3.48 -10.29 -0.88
CA ALA A 133 -4.36 -11.45 -0.91
C ALA A 133 -5.69 -11.15 -1.62
N SER A 134 -6.29 -9.98 -1.35
CA SER A 134 -7.52 -9.55 -2.05
C SER A 134 -7.31 -9.35 -3.55
N PHE A 135 -6.16 -8.82 -3.97
CA PHE A 135 -5.83 -8.66 -5.39
C PHE A 135 -5.59 -10.00 -6.06
N GLN A 136 -4.79 -10.87 -5.45
CA GLN A 136 -4.51 -12.20 -5.98
C GLN A 136 -5.79 -13.04 -6.12
N ALA A 137 -6.67 -13.02 -5.11
CA ALA A 137 -7.96 -13.70 -5.17
C ALA A 137 -8.86 -13.15 -6.29
N HIS A 138 -8.78 -11.86 -6.63
CA HIS A 138 -9.55 -11.32 -7.75
C HIS A 138 -8.93 -11.61 -9.12
N LEU A 139 -7.59 -11.64 -9.19
CA LEU A 139 -6.86 -11.76 -10.46
C LEU A 139 -6.69 -13.20 -10.90
N PHE A 140 -6.43 -14.12 -9.98
CA PHE A 140 -5.94 -15.46 -10.28
C PHE A 140 -6.86 -16.59 -9.81
N TYR A 141 -7.90 -16.29 -9.02
CA TYR A 141 -8.88 -17.30 -8.67
C TYR A 141 -9.79 -17.57 -9.87
N ASP A 142 -9.69 -18.78 -10.42
CA ASP A 142 -10.69 -19.34 -11.33
C ASP A 142 -11.38 -20.52 -10.61
N PRO A 143 -12.69 -20.41 -10.30
CA PRO A 143 -13.43 -21.48 -9.63
C PRO A 143 -13.60 -22.75 -10.49
N TYR A 144 -13.21 -22.75 -11.76
CA TYR A 144 -13.41 -23.85 -12.70
C TYR A 144 -12.12 -24.47 -13.26
N GLU A 145 -10.94 -23.96 -12.92
CA GLU A 145 -9.65 -24.50 -13.42
C GLU A 145 -9.24 -25.84 -12.77
N ASN A 146 -10.03 -26.33 -11.80
CA ASN A 146 -9.88 -27.63 -11.13
C ASN A 146 -11.11 -28.55 -11.32
N SER A 147 -11.92 -28.38 -12.38
CA SER A 147 -13.04 -29.29 -12.74
C SER A 147 -12.72 -30.20 -13.92
#